data_AF-A0A9N8QS01-F1
#
_entry.id   AF-A0A9N8QS01-F1
#
_cell.length_a   1.000
_cell.length_b   1.000
_cell.length_c   1.000
_cell.angle_alpha   90.00
_cell.angle_beta   90.00
_cell.angle_gamma   90.00
#
_symmetry.space_group_name_H-M   'P 1'
#
loop_
_entity.id
_entity.type
_entity.pdbx_description
1 polymer ?
#
loop_
_entity_poly.entity_id
_entity_poly.type
_entity_poly.pdbx_seq_one_letter_code
_entity_poly.pdbx_strand_id
1 'polypeptide(L)'
;MVTQIKNMNSVKKLQDIKVAVDAVVFGYFDKKDLQILLIKRNIEPFKGGWSIPGELVLDDENLDDAVKRELIHDLDKFEFEILQHRMNLSHQSYDIFYKSSENENVLKDFIFSFKEKFCYKESYTLYLYNNKEINDILDIYSKNDQQHIKLAESLITYIDNVDENIIYYPYKDFKYHEIIKNK
;
A
#
# COMPACT_ATOMS: atom_id res chain seq x y z
N MET A 1 57.56 -33.47 -31.73
CA MET A 1 57.93 -32.69 -30.53
C MET A 1 56.82 -31.66 -30.32
N VAL A 2 56.02 -31.85 -29.27
CA VAL A 2 54.89 -31.01 -28.84
C VAL A 2 55.51 -29.69 -28.31
N THR A 3 54.95 -28.48 -28.48
CA THR A 3 53.78 -27.97 -27.76
C THR A 3 53.35 -26.60 -28.31
N GLN A 4 52.04 -26.42 -28.49
CA GLN A 4 51.40 -25.12 -28.73
C GLN A 4 51.38 -24.30 -27.43
N ILE A 5 51.85 -23.05 -27.48
CA ILE A 5 51.66 -22.10 -26.37
C ILE A 5 50.29 -21.43 -26.57
N LYS A 6 49.28 -21.92 -25.86
CA LYS A 6 48.01 -21.19 -25.66
C LYS A 6 48.23 -20.11 -24.61
N ASN A 7 48.13 -18.84 -25.02
CA ASN A 7 47.96 -17.72 -24.09
C ASN A 7 46.64 -17.90 -23.31
N MET A 8 46.73 -18.33 -22.06
CA MET A 8 45.64 -18.21 -21.07
C MET A 8 45.82 -16.90 -20.32
N ASN A 9 45.29 -15.80 -20.88
CA ASN A 9 45.01 -14.62 -20.07
C ASN A 9 43.60 -14.79 -19.49
N SER A 10 43.57 -14.93 -18.16
CA SER A 10 42.41 -15.16 -17.30
C SER A 10 41.27 -14.19 -17.59
N VAL A 11 40.12 -14.71 -18.02
CA VAL A 11 38.86 -13.98 -17.88
C VAL A 11 38.61 -13.84 -16.38
N LYS A 12 38.91 -12.68 -15.79
CA LYS A 12 38.48 -12.35 -14.43
C LYS A 12 36.96 -12.28 -14.46
N LYS A 13 36.29 -13.30 -13.92
CA LYS A 13 34.86 -13.27 -13.64
C LYS A 13 34.63 -12.18 -12.58
N LEU A 14 33.85 -11.16 -12.93
CA LEU A 14 33.44 -10.08 -12.03
C LEU A 14 32.56 -10.63 -10.89
N GLN A 15 32.66 -10.00 -9.72
CA GLN A 15 32.05 -10.45 -8.47
C GLN A 15 30.53 -10.27 -8.48
N ASP A 16 29.84 -11.22 -7.83
CA ASP A 16 28.40 -11.22 -7.54
C ASP A 16 28.21 -10.81 -6.06
N ILE A 17 28.33 -9.51 -5.76
CA ILE A 17 28.28 -8.98 -4.40
C ILE A 17 26.81 -8.72 -4.03
N LYS A 18 26.35 -9.37 -2.96
CA LYS A 18 25.05 -9.07 -2.36
C LYS A 18 25.21 -7.94 -1.36
N VAL A 19 24.39 -6.89 -1.50
CA VAL A 19 24.34 -5.74 -0.59
C VAL A 19 23.02 -5.79 0.16
N ALA A 20 23.03 -5.49 1.45
CA ALA A 20 21.84 -5.35 2.27
C ALA A 20 21.76 -3.93 2.86
N VAL A 21 20.55 -3.48 3.16
CA VAL A 21 20.26 -2.25 3.90
C VAL A 21 19.48 -2.62 5.16
N ASP A 22 19.80 -1.98 6.28
CA ASP A 22 19.10 -2.11 7.55
C ASP A 22 18.69 -0.73 8.06
N ALA A 23 17.45 -0.59 8.54
CA ALA A 23 16.86 0.66 8.97
C ALA A 23 16.71 0.75 10.50
N VAL A 24 17.49 1.62 11.15
CA VAL A 24 17.32 1.90 12.59
C VAL A 24 16.26 2.98 12.78
N VAL A 25 15.01 2.56 12.98
CA VAL A 25 13.88 3.47 13.18
C VAL A 25 13.68 3.76 14.66
N PHE A 26 13.77 5.03 15.03
CA PHE A 26 13.49 5.51 16.38
C PHE A 26 12.06 6.04 16.49
N GLY A 27 11.41 5.75 17.61
CA GLY A 27 10.07 6.25 17.92
C GLY A 27 9.93 6.65 19.37
N TYR A 28 8.93 7.49 19.66
CA TYR A 28 8.52 7.84 21.02
C TYR A 28 7.09 7.35 21.23
N PHE A 29 6.89 6.44 22.19
CA PHE A 29 5.56 6.08 22.67
C PHE A 29 5.28 6.80 24.00
N ASP A 30 4.08 7.37 24.11
CA ASP A 30 3.58 8.04 25.33
C ASP A 30 4.50 9.12 25.94
N LYS A 31 5.35 9.74 25.09
CA LYS A 31 6.25 10.86 25.43
C LYS A 31 7.25 10.59 26.57
N LYS A 32 7.61 9.34 26.84
CA LYS A 32 8.45 9.01 28.00
C LYS A 32 9.79 8.39 27.64
N ASP A 33 9.84 7.48 26.66
CA ASP A 33 11.08 6.76 26.34
C ASP A 33 11.35 6.68 24.84
N LEU A 34 12.63 6.74 24.47
CA LEU A 34 13.13 6.48 23.12
C LEU A 34 13.09 4.97 22.86
N GLN A 35 12.43 4.56 21.79
CA GLN A 35 12.26 3.16 21.40
C GLN A 35 12.82 2.93 19.99
N ILE A 36 13.13 1.67 19.67
CA ILE A 36 13.61 1.23 18.36
C ILE A 36 12.64 0.19 17.80
N LEU A 37 12.31 0.29 16.50
CA LEU A 37 11.52 -0.72 15.80
C LEU A 37 12.35 -1.99 15.58
N LEU A 38 11.80 -3.13 15.97
CA LEU A 38 12.38 -4.45 15.72
C LEU A 38 11.33 -5.36 15.07
N ILE A 39 11.79 -6.22 14.16
CA ILE A 39 10.99 -7.26 13.51
C ILE A 39 11.39 -8.65 14.00
N LYS A 40 10.46 -9.59 13.88
CA LYS A 40 10.72 -11.00 14.19
C LYS A 40 11.11 -11.74 12.90
N ARG A 41 12.32 -12.29 12.85
CA ARG A 41 12.81 -13.02 11.67
C ARG A 41 11.94 -14.24 11.36
N ASN A 42 11.49 -14.39 10.13
CA ASN A 42 10.68 -15.52 9.67
C ASN A 42 11.48 -16.57 8.86
N ILE A 43 12.74 -16.27 8.51
CA ILE A 43 13.67 -17.11 7.75
C ILE A 43 14.91 -17.50 8.56
N GLU A 44 15.55 -18.60 8.16
CA GLU A 44 16.85 -19.02 8.68
C GLU A 44 18.00 -18.27 7.97
N PRO A 45 19.18 -18.14 8.62
CA PRO A 45 19.46 -18.49 10.01
C PRO A 45 18.77 -17.54 11.00
N PHE A 46 18.65 -17.98 12.27
CA PHE A 46 18.11 -17.20 13.39
C PHE A 46 16.62 -16.90 13.28
N LYS A 47 15.85 -17.84 12.71
CA LYS A 47 14.38 -17.72 12.67
C LYS A 47 13.84 -17.56 14.09
N GLY A 48 12.88 -16.65 14.27
CA GLY A 48 12.34 -16.28 15.57
C GLY A 48 13.24 -15.35 16.40
N GLY A 49 14.42 -14.95 15.91
CA GLY A 49 15.22 -13.88 16.51
C GLY A 49 14.61 -12.49 16.27
N TRP A 50 14.95 -11.52 17.12
CA TRP A 50 14.66 -10.10 16.87
C TRP A 50 15.75 -9.51 15.98
N SER A 51 15.36 -8.66 15.03
CA SER A 51 16.26 -7.98 14.09
C SER A 51 15.78 -6.56 13.84
N ILE A 52 16.71 -5.72 13.38
CA ILE A 52 16.38 -4.45 12.74
C ILE A 52 15.70 -4.77 11.39
N PRO A 53 14.71 -3.98 10.95
CA PRO A 53 14.14 -4.08 9.59
C PRO A 53 15.26 -3.95 8.55
N GLY A 54 15.25 -4.82 7.54
CA GLY A 54 16.32 -4.83 6.56
C GLY A 54 16.12 -5.88 5.47
N GLU A 55 16.61 -5.53 4.27
CA GLU A 55 16.48 -6.38 3.08
C GLU A 55 17.70 -6.26 2.15
N LEU A 56 17.82 -7.20 1.21
CA LEU A 56 18.80 -7.14 0.14
C LEU A 56 18.41 -6.06 -0.87
N VAL A 57 19.42 -5.36 -1.37
CA VAL A 57 19.33 -4.40 -2.47
C VAL A 57 19.18 -5.17 -3.77
N LEU A 58 18.20 -4.78 -4.58
CA LEU A 58 17.95 -5.31 -5.91
C LEU A 58 18.88 -4.66 -6.95
N ASP A 59 19.09 -5.32 -8.09
CA ASP A 59 20.07 -4.88 -9.10
C ASP A 59 19.75 -3.49 -9.72
N ASP A 60 18.46 -3.13 -9.78
CA ASP A 60 17.97 -1.92 -10.45
C ASP A 60 17.54 -0.80 -9.48
N GLU A 61 17.94 -0.87 -8.20
CA GLU A 61 17.62 0.15 -7.19
C GLU A 61 18.86 0.68 -6.47
N ASN A 62 18.76 1.89 -5.91
CA ASN A 62 19.79 2.44 -5.03
C ASN A 62 19.50 2.08 -3.56
N LEU A 63 20.46 2.38 -2.67
CA LEU A 63 20.33 2.08 -1.24
C LEU A 63 19.13 2.76 -0.57
N ASP A 64 18.81 4.00 -0.98
CA ASP A 64 17.71 4.78 -0.42
C ASP A 64 16.36 4.19 -0.86
N ASP A 65 16.25 3.72 -2.09
CA ASP A 65 15.05 3.08 -2.62
C ASP A 65 14.85 1.69 -1.99
N ALA A 66 15.95 0.94 -1.78
CA ALA A 66 15.91 -0.35 -1.09
C ALA A 66 15.40 -0.22 0.35
N VAL A 67 15.91 0.76 1.12
CA VAL A 67 15.49 0.94 2.51
C VAL A 67 14.06 1.47 2.61
N LYS A 68 13.63 2.33 1.66
CA LYS A 68 12.23 2.72 1.55
C LYS A 68 11.36 1.52 1.24
N ARG A 69 11.74 0.65 0.31
CA ARG A 69 10.97 -0.55 -0.05
C ARG A 69 10.76 -1.49 1.13
N GLU A 70 11.78 -1.71 1.95
CA GLU A 70 11.68 -2.48 3.20
C GLU A 70 10.79 -1.80 4.26
N LEU A 71 10.91 -0.47 4.39
CA LEU A 71 10.12 0.29 5.37
C LEU A 71 8.70 0.61 4.94
N ILE A 72 8.42 0.64 3.63
CA ILE A 72 7.10 0.88 3.07
C ILE A 72 6.24 -0.31 3.48
N HIS A 73 5.35 -0.02 4.40
CA HIS A 73 4.43 -0.96 5.01
C HIS A 73 3.90 -1.97 4.00
N ASP A 74 4.17 -3.24 4.32
CA ASP A 74 3.80 -4.43 3.56
C ASP A 74 2.32 -4.38 3.17
N LEU A 75 2.06 -3.90 1.95
CA LEU A 75 0.73 -3.87 1.36
C LEU A 75 0.26 -5.29 1.02
N ASP A 76 1.18 -6.25 0.94
CA ASP A 76 0.89 -7.63 0.54
C ASP A 76 0.11 -8.37 1.64
N LYS A 77 0.12 -7.85 2.88
CA LYS A 77 -0.74 -8.34 3.97
C LYS A 77 -2.21 -7.92 3.81
N PHE A 78 -2.53 -7.01 2.88
CA PHE A 78 -3.87 -6.53 2.64
C PHE A 78 -4.43 -7.09 1.33
N GLU A 79 -5.67 -7.60 1.38
CA GLU A 79 -6.39 -8.02 0.17
C GLU A 79 -7.16 -6.82 -0.41
N PHE A 80 -6.60 -6.20 -1.45
CA PHE A 80 -7.22 -5.07 -2.15
C PHE A 80 -7.04 -5.14 -3.68
N GLU A 81 -7.88 -4.40 -4.39
CA GLU A 81 -7.81 -4.23 -5.85
C GLU A 81 -8.13 -2.77 -6.19
N ILE A 82 -7.30 -2.13 -7.02
CA ILE A 82 -7.60 -0.79 -7.54
C ILE A 82 -8.63 -0.95 -8.66
N LEU A 83 -9.87 -0.52 -8.42
CA LEU A 83 -10.95 -0.57 -9.40
C LEU A 83 -10.79 0.55 -10.43
N GLN A 84 -10.56 1.77 -9.94
CA GLN A 84 -10.32 2.94 -10.80
C GLN A 84 -9.26 3.86 -10.20
N HIS A 85 -8.51 4.51 -11.09
CA HIS A 85 -7.60 5.60 -10.77
C HIS A 85 -7.89 6.76 -11.73
N ARG A 86 -8.24 7.92 -11.17
CA ARG A 86 -8.49 9.13 -11.92
C ARG A 86 -7.53 10.21 -11.46
N MET A 87 -7.03 11.00 -12.40
CA MET A 87 -6.08 12.05 -12.10
C MET A 87 -6.36 13.28 -12.95
N ASN A 88 -6.26 14.44 -12.32
CA ASN A 88 -6.19 15.74 -12.98
C ASN A 88 -4.91 16.49 -12.55
N LEU A 89 -4.79 17.77 -12.92
CA LEU A 89 -3.57 18.53 -12.69
C LEU A 89 -3.22 18.64 -11.20
N SER A 90 -4.21 18.86 -10.33
CA SER A 90 -4.02 19.13 -8.91
C SER A 90 -4.40 17.98 -7.99
N HIS A 91 -5.15 16.98 -8.48
CA HIS A 91 -5.76 15.96 -7.65
C HIS A 91 -5.71 14.58 -8.30
N GLN A 92 -5.67 13.53 -7.47
CA GLN A 92 -5.85 12.15 -7.90
C GLN A 92 -6.80 11.40 -6.98
N SER A 93 -7.65 10.54 -7.54
CA SER A 93 -8.61 9.75 -6.79
C SER A 93 -8.46 8.26 -7.11
N TYR A 94 -8.60 7.43 -6.08
CA TYR A 94 -8.62 5.98 -6.22
C TYR A 94 -9.94 5.40 -5.71
N ASP A 95 -10.55 4.55 -6.51
CA ASP A 95 -11.63 3.66 -6.09
C ASP A 95 -11.04 2.28 -5.87
N ILE A 96 -11.11 1.79 -4.64
CA ILE A 96 -10.38 0.61 -4.17
C ILE A 96 -11.38 -0.39 -3.64
N PHE A 97 -11.36 -1.61 -4.16
CA PHE A 97 -11.95 -2.74 -3.47
C PHE A 97 -11.00 -3.16 -2.34
N TYR A 98 -11.52 -3.23 -1.13
CA TYR A 98 -10.78 -3.66 0.05
C TYR A 98 -11.59 -4.74 0.76
N LYS A 99 -11.02 -5.96 0.84
CA LYS A 99 -11.63 -7.07 1.55
C LYS A 99 -11.43 -6.85 3.05
N SER A 100 -12.36 -6.10 3.60
CA SER A 100 -12.34 -5.52 4.94
C SER A 100 -12.06 -6.52 6.07
N SER A 101 -11.35 -6.03 7.09
CA SER A 101 -11.55 -6.42 8.49
C SER A 101 -12.22 -5.23 9.22
N GLU A 102 -13.15 -5.46 10.15
CA GLU A 102 -13.91 -4.39 10.85
C GLU A 102 -13.07 -3.49 11.78
N ASN A 103 -11.73 -3.58 11.72
CA ASN A 103 -10.83 -2.91 12.65
C ASN A 103 -10.30 -1.58 12.07
N GLU A 104 -10.63 -0.47 12.71
CA GLU A 104 -10.20 0.88 12.33
C GLU A 104 -8.68 1.03 12.25
N ASN A 105 -7.91 0.40 13.14
CA ASN A 105 -6.45 0.50 13.12
C ASN A 105 -5.87 -0.19 11.89
N VAL A 106 -6.42 -1.34 11.50
CA VAL A 106 -6.00 -2.07 10.30
C VAL A 106 -6.34 -1.26 9.04
N LEU A 107 -7.48 -0.58 9.04
CA LEU A 107 -7.88 0.32 7.96
C LEU A 107 -6.93 1.52 7.85
N LYS A 108 -6.57 2.15 8.98
CA LYS A 108 -5.58 3.23 9.04
C LYS A 108 -4.22 2.79 8.52
N ASP A 109 -3.76 1.61 8.94
CA ASP A 109 -2.50 1.04 8.44
C ASP A 109 -2.55 0.85 6.93
N PHE A 110 -3.65 0.29 6.39
CA PHE A 110 -3.82 0.14 4.94
C PHE A 110 -3.77 1.48 4.22
N ILE A 111 -4.54 2.46 4.69
CA ILE A 111 -4.61 3.80 4.09
C ILE A 111 -3.24 4.45 4.07
N PHE A 112 -2.51 4.39 5.18
CA PHE A 112 -1.16 4.93 5.30
C PHE A 112 -0.20 4.25 4.31
N SER A 113 -0.22 2.91 4.28
CA SER A 113 0.62 2.11 3.38
C SER A 113 0.31 2.40 1.91
N PHE A 114 -0.98 2.51 1.56
CA PHE A 114 -1.44 2.81 0.21
C PHE A 114 -1.05 4.22 -0.21
N LYS A 115 -1.19 5.21 0.70
CA LYS A 115 -0.77 6.60 0.46
C LYS A 115 0.71 6.66 0.12
N GLU A 116 1.58 6.10 0.95
CA GLU A 116 3.03 6.16 0.72
C GLU A 116 3.45 5.51 -0.60
N LYS A 117 2.78 4.43 -1.03
CA LYS A 117 3.12 3.71 -2.26
C LYS A 117 2.54 4.33 -3.53
N PHE A 118 1.30 4.82 -3.49
CA PHE A 118 0.57 5.23 -4.69
C PHE A 118 0.30 6.74 -4.75
N CYS A 119 0.32 7.45 -3.62
CA CYS A 119 -0.05 8.86 -3.56
C CYS A 119 1.15 9.82 -3.66
N TYR A 120 1.34 10.41 -4.85
CA TYR A 120 2.44 11.36 -5.12
C TYR A 120 1.99 12.81 -5.33
N LYS A 121 0.67 13.06 -5.45
CA LYS A 121 0.13 14.42 -5.48
C LYS A 121 -0.17 14.91 -4.07
N GLU A 122 -0.06 16.22 -3.89
CA GLU A 122 -0.43 16.88 -2.63
C GLU A 122 -1.90 16.64 -2.29
N SER A 123 -2.82 16.64 -3.27
CA SER A 123 -4.25 16.35 -3.05
C SER A 123 -4.65 14.99 -3.60
N TYR A 124 -5.33 14.20 -2.78
CA TYR A 124 -5.86 12.90 -3.17
C TYR A 124 -7.17 12.55 -2.45
N THR A 125 -7.98 11.69 -3.07
CA THR A 125 -9.14 11.06 -2.45
C THR A 125 -9.08 9.54 -2.60
N LEU A 126 -9.33 8.81 -1.52
CA LEU A 126 -9.44 7.35 -1.53
C LEU A 126 -10.86 6.94 -1.19
N TYR A 127 -11.48 6.11 -2.04
CA TYR A 127 -12.76 5.46 -1.77
C TYR A 127 -12.54 3.95 -1.57
N LEU A 128 -12.94 3.41 -0.42
CA LEU A 128 -12.76 2.00 -0.10
C LEU A 128 -14.11 1.29 -0.10
N TYR A 129 -14.25 0.26 -0.93
CA TYR A 129 -15.47 -0.51 -1.11
C TYR A 129 -15.26 -1.98 -0.72
N ASN A 130 -16.27 -2.61 -0.12
CA ASN A 130 -16.26 -4.04 0.20
C ASN A 130 -16.84 -4.93 -0.93
N ASN A 131 -17.21 -4.34 -2.06
CA ASN A 131 -17.82 -5.04 -3.19
C ASN A 131 -17.16 -4.59 -4.50
N LYS A 132 -16.39 -5.47 -5.15
CA LYS A 132 -15.72 -5.17 -6.41
C LYS A 132 -16.65 -5.03 -7.62
N GLU A 133 -17.86 -5.59 -7.56
CA GLU A 133 -18.84 -5.51 -8.65
C GLU A 133 -19.41 -4.10 -8.86
N ILE A 134 -19.02 -3.14 -8.02
CA ILE A 134 -19.37 -1.74 -8.23
C ILE A 134 -18.54 -1.07 -9.32
N ASN A 135 -17.46 -1.71 -9.80
CA ASN A 135 -16.61 -1.16 -10.83
C ASN A 135 -17.40 -0.72 -12.09
N ASP A 136 -18.35 -1.55 -12.52
CA ASP A 136 -19.18 -1.30 -13.71
C ASP A 136 -20.11 -0.09 -13.56
N ILE A 137 -20.36 0.38 -12.34
CA ILE A 137 -21.29 1.47 -12.05
C ILE A 137 -20.60 2.75 -11.61
N LEU A 138 -19.29 2.75 -11.38
CA LEU A 138 -18.55 3.92 -10.88
C LEU A 138 -18.70 5.14 -11.80
N ASP A 139 -18.52 4.96 -13.11
CA ASP A 139 -18.58 6.04 -14.11
C ASP A 139 -20.00 6.40 -14.59
N ILE A 140 -21.03 5.78 -14.01
CA ILE A 140 -22.42 6.13 -14.31
C ILE A 140 -22.78 7.40 -13.54
N TYR A 141 -22.93 8.52 -14.24
CA TYR A 141 -23.33 9.79 -13.63
C TYR A 141 -24.77 9.78 -13.11
N SER A 142 -25.72 9.31 -13.93
CA SER A 142 -27.14 9.25 -13.57
C SER A 142 -27.51 7.84 -13.10
N LYS A 143 -27.09 7.48 -11.88
CA LYS A 143 -27.39 6.17 -11.27
C LYS A 143 -28.89 6.02 -10.99
N ASN A 144 -29.44 4.88 -11.39
CA ASN A 144 -30.78 4.47 -10.96
C ASN A 144 -30.77 4.08 -9.47
N ASP A 145 -31.95 3.89 -8.88
CA ASP A 145 -32.10 3.62 -7.44
C ASP A 145 -31.35 2.37 -6.96
N GLN A 146 -31.36 1.30 -7.76
CA GLN A 146 -30.65 0.05 -7.43
C GLN A 146 -29.13 0.25 -7.47
N GLN A 147 -28.61 0.97 -8.47
CA GLN A 147 -27.19 1.29 -8.60
C GLN A 147 -26.73 2.23 -7.49
N HIS A 148 -27.56 3.21 -7.12
CA HIS A 148 -27.28 4.14 -6.04
C HIS A 148 -27.16 3.41 -4.70
N ILE A 149 -28.14 2.54 -4.38
CA ILE A 149 -28.09 1.71 -3.18
C ILE A 149 -26.86 0.80 -3.20
N LYS A 150 -26.59 0.10 -4.32
CA LYS A 150 -25.44 -0.82 -4.42
C LYS A 150 -24.11 -0.12 -4.13
N LEU A 151 -23.92 1.10 -4.63
CA LEU A 151 -22.72 1.90 -4.35
C LEU A 151 -22.68 2.37 -2.89
N ALA A 152 -23.80 2.84 -2.36
CA ALA A 152 -23.86 3.35 -1.00
C ALA A 152 -23.63 2.27 0.07
N GLU A 153 -24.15 1.07 -0.15
CA GLU A 153 -23.96 -0.08 0.73
C GLU A 153 -22.57 -0.71 0.62
N SER A 154 -21.91 -0.57 -0.54
CA SER A 154 -20.56 -1.11 -0.73
C SER A 154 -19.47 -0.25 -0.10
N LEU A 155 -19.71 1.05 0.07
CA LEU A 155 -18.69 1.97 0.56
C LEU A 155 -18.43 1.75 2.06
N ILE A 156 -17.18 1.41 2.38
CA ILE A 156 -16.67 1.28 3.74
C ILE A 156 -16.39 2.68 4.28
N THR A 157 -15.53 3.42 3.59
CA THR A 157 -15.09 4.77 3.97
C THR A 157 -14.58 5.53 2.75
N TYR A 158 -14.48 6.85 2.88
CA TYR A 158 -13.59 7.65 2.05
C TYR A 158 -12.64 8.51 2.88
N ILE A 159 -11.54 8.92 2.26
CA ILE A 159 -10.55 9.83 2.83
C ILE A 159 -10.28 10.93 1.81
N ASP A 160 -10.36 12.18 2.25
CA ASP A 160 -9.88 13.34 1.52
C ASP A 160 -8.68 13.93 2.28
N ASN A 161 -7.58 14.20 1.58
CA ASN A 161 -6.35 14.69 2.21
C ASN A 161 -6.55 16.04 2.95
N VAL A 162 -7.60 16.79 2.62
CA VAL A 162 -7.91 18.08 3.25
C VAL A 162 -8.34 17.90 4.71
N ASP A 163 -8.95 16.77 5.05
CA ASP A 163 -9.54 16.54 6.37
C ASP A 163 -8.79 15.47 7.19
N GLU A 164 -7.99 14.59 6.56
CA GLU A 164 -7.34 13.38 7.12
C GLU A 164 -8.27 12.46 7.95
N ASN A 165 -9.55 12.82 8.06
CA ASN A 165 -10.57 12.14 8.82
C ASN A 165 -11.16 11.01 7.98
N ILE A 166 -11.24 9.82 8.57
CA ILE A 166 -11.92 8.67 8.00
C ILE A 166 -13.43 8.93 8.09
N ILE A 167 -14.09 9.09 6.95
CA ILE A 167 -15.53 9.32 6.91
C ILE A 167 -16.24 8.04 6.47
N TYR A 168 -16.92 7.43 7.43
CA TYR A 168 -17.72 6.23 7.23
C TYR A 168 -19.03 6.54 6.51
N TYR A 169 -19.39 5.69 5.54
CA TYR A 169 -20.69 5.69 4.86
C TYR A 169 -21.18 7.02 4.26
N PRO A 170 -20.36 7.84 3.56
CA PRO A 170 -20.78 9.15 3.04
C PRO A 170 -21.93 9.10 2.01
N TYR A 171 -22.14 7.96 1.33
CA TYR A 171 -23.20 7.83 0.32
C TYR A 171 -24.55 7.36 0.88
N LYS A 172 -24.67 7.21 2.21
CA LYS A 172 -25.99 7.12 2.87
C LYS A 172 -26.58 8.51 3.06
N ASP A 173 -26.71 9.22 1.94
CA ASP A 173 -27.18 10.59 1.88
C ASP A 173 -28.73 10.67 1.93
N PHE A 174 -29.27 11.87 1.72
CA PHE A 174 -30.72 12.08 1.68
C PHE A 174 -31.41 11.20 0.62
N LYS A 175 -30.81 11.07 -0.57
CA LYS A 175 -31.38 10.27 -1.67
C LYS A 175 -31.42 8.79 -1.31
N TYR A 176 -30.37 8.26 -0.69
CA TYR A 176 -30.37 6.90 -0.16
C TYR A 176 -31.55 6.66 0.78
N HIS A 177 -31.75 7.55 1.76
CA HIS A 177 -32.84 7.42 2.73
C HIS A 177 -34.23 7.58 2.10
N GLU A 178 -34.37 8.43 1.09
CA GLU A 178 -35.61 8.57 0.33
C GLU A 178 -35.97 7.29 -0.42
N ILE A 179 -35.01 6.67 -1.12
CA ILE A 179 -35.24 5.42 -1.86
C ILE A 179 -35.61 4.28 -0.90
N ILE A 180 -34.91 4.15 0.22
CA ILE A 180 -35.16 3.07 1.20
C ILE A 180 -36.52 3.25 1.88
N LYS A 181 -36.96 4.48 2.15
CA LYS A 181 -38.26 4.76 2.79
C LYS A 181 -39.46 4.47 1.87
N ASN A 182 -39.26 4.55 0.56
CA ASN A 182 -40.29 4.35 -0.46
C ASN A 182 -40.34 2.91 -1.03
N LYS A 183 -39.51 1.99 -0.51
CA LYS A 183 -39.54 0.55 -0.79
C LYS A 183 -40.33 -0.20 0.26
#